data_AF-A0A920P4G3-F1
#
_entry.id   AF-A0A920P4G3-F1
#
_cell.length_a   1.000
_cell.length_b   1.000
_cell.length_c   1.000
_cell.angle_alpha   90.00
_cell.angle_beta   90.00
_cell.angle_gamma   90.00
#
_symmetry.space_group_name_H-M   'P 1'
#
loop_
_entity.id
_entity.type
_entity.pdbx_description
1 polymer ?
#
loop_
_entity_poly.entity_id
_entity_poly.type
_entity_poly.pdbx_seq_one_letter_code
_entity_poly.pdbx_strand_id
1 'polypeptide(L)'
;MAASIGRLLKERGFKVTLQKFDPYINVDPGTMSPFQHGEVFVTDDGAETDLDLGHYERFIDESLSQANNITTGRIYQSVIP
;
A
#
# COMPACT_ATOMS: atom_id res chain seq x y z
N MET A 1 1.99 -11.61 6.70
CA MET A 1 1.02 -12.73 6.58
C MET A 1 0.20 -12.64 5.30
N ALA A 2 -0.48 -11.52 5.02
CA ALA A 2 -1.25 -11.33 3.78
C ALA A 2 -0.41 -11.55 2.51
N ALA A 3 0.80 -10.99 2.44
CA ALA A 3 1.74 -11.17 1.34
C ALA A 3 2.06 -12.66 1.04
N SER A 4 2.26 -13.48 2.08
CA SER A 4 2.55 -14.91 1.94
C SER A 4 1.36 -15.69 1.38
N ILE A 5 0.13 -15.36 1.80
CA ILE A 5 -1.08 -15.95 1.23
C ILE A 5 -1.25 -15.50 -0.23
N GLY A 6 -1.01 -14.22 -0.52
CA GLY A 6 -1.01 -13.69 -1.88
C GLY A 6 -0.06 -14.46 -2.79
N ARG A 7 1.16 -14.75 -2.31
CA ARG A 7 2.14 -15.56 -3.06
C ARG A 7 1.63 -16.99 -3.29
N LEU A 8 1.06 -17.65 -2.29
CA LEU A 8 0.49 -18.99 -2.45
C LEU A 8 -0.67 -19.06 -3.45
N LEU A 9 -1.47 -18.00 -3.56
CA LEU A 9 -2.52 -17.89 -4.57
C LEU A 9 -1.93 -17.64 -5.96
N LYS A 10 -0.89 -16.79 -6.04
CA LYS A 10 -0.18 -16.54 -7.30
C LYS A 10 0.47 -17.80 -7.86
N GLU A 11 1.14 -18.60 -7.03
CA GLU A 11 1.72 -19.90 -7.40
C GLU A 11 0.66 -20.92 -7.87
N ARG A 12 -0.62 -20.73 -7.51
CA ARG A 12 -1.74 -21.53 -8.00
C ARG A 12 -2.35 -21.00 -9.31
N GLY A 13 -1.74 -19.99 -9.93
CA GLY A 13 -2.19 -19.41 -11.20
C GLY A 13 -3.31 -18.39 -11.08
N PHE A 14 -3.67 -17.95 -9.87
CA PHE A 14 -4.65 -16.88 -9.70
C PHE A 14 -4.05 -15.51 -10.00
N LYS A 15 -4.86 -14.60 -10.53
CA LYS A 15 -4.54 -13.16 -10.53
C LYS A 15 -4.77 -12.63 -9.12
N VAL A 16 -3.76 -12.01 -8.53
CA VAL A 16 -3.77 -11.54 -7.14
C VAL A 16 -3.40 -10.07 -7.13
N THR A 17 -4.09 -9.30 -6.29
CA THR A 17 -3.70 -7.95 -5.90
C THR A 17 -3.89 -7.81 -4.39
N LEU A 18 -3.17 -6.89 -3.75
CA LEU A 18 -3.24 -6.64 -2.32
C LEU A 18 -3.63 -5.18 -2.07
N GLN A 19 -4.39 -4.95 -1.00
CA GLN A 19 -4.83 -3.61 -0.60
C GLN A 19 -4.46 -3.37 0.85
N LYS A 20 -3.87 -2.20 1.12
CA LYS A 20 -3.55 -1.71 2.45
C LYS A 20 -4.55 -0.63 2.83
N PHE A 21 -5.24 -0.84 3.95
CA PHE A 21 -6.09 0.17 4.57
C PHE A 21 -5.39 0.69 5.82
N ASP A 22 -5.01 1.97 5.79
CA ASP A 22 -4.32 2.65 6.88
C ASP A 22 -5.29 3.53 7.67
N PRO A 23 -5.41 3.32 9.00
CA PRO A 23 -6.33 4.08 9.83
C PRO A 23 -5.84 5.51 10.12
N TYR A 24 -4.68 5.93 9.60
CA TYR A 24 -4.11 7.24 9.85
C TYR A 24 -4.87 8.35 9.12
N ILE A 25 -4.94 9.52 9.76
CA ILE A 25 -5.60 10.72 9.21
C ILE A 25 -4.76 11.41 8.12
N ASN A 26 -3.48 11.09 8.03
CA ASN A 26 -2.61 11.58 6.96
C ASN A 26 -3.14 11.08 5.60
N VAL A 27 -3.17 11.96 4.59
CA VAL A 27 -3.62 11.62 3.23
C VAL A 27 -2.62 10.66 2.56
N ASP A 28 -1.34 10.87 2.82
CA ASP A 28 -0.20 10.08 2.39
C ASP A 28 0.86 10.05 3.52
N PRO A 29 1.77 9.05 3.52
CA PRO A 29 2.80 8.93 4.53
C PRO A 29 3.98 9.90 4.33
N GLY A 30 4.03 10.68 3.23
CA GLY A 30 5.09 11.65 2.97
C GLY A 30 5.20 12.75 4.03
N THR A 31 4.10 12.97 4.78
CA THR A 31 4.06 13.91 5.92
C THR A 31 4.52 13.31 7.25
N MET A 32 4.83 12.01 7.31
CA MET A 32 5.24 11.29 8.52
C MET A 32 6.76 11.17 8.59
N SER A 33 7.33 11.26 9.79
CA SER A 33 8.78 11.11 10.00
C SER A 33 9.25 9.68 9.70
N PRO A 34 10.15 9.44 8.73
CA PRO A 34 10.55 8.09 8.36
C PRO A 34 11.27 7.32 9.48
N PHE A 35 11.99 8.05 10.33
CA PHE A 35 12.71 7.46 11.48
C PHE A 35 11.77 6.93 12.57
N GLN A 36 10.53 7.42 12.62
CA GLN A 36 9.54 7.05 13.63
C GLN A 36 8.46 6.13 13.07
N HIS A 37 8.12 6.29 11.80
CA HIS A 37 6.97 5.63 11.16
C HIS A 37 7.36 4.64 10.07
N GLY A 38 8.66 4.47 9.80
CA GLY A 38 9.14 3.64 8.72
C GLY A 38 9.28 4.40 7.41
N GLU A 39 9.94 3.78 6.43
CA GLU A 39 10.16 4.39 5.12
C GLU A 39 8.86 4.59 4.33
N VAL A 40 8.90 5.52 3.39
CA VAL A 40 7.86 5.69 2.37
C VAL A 40 8.21 4.81 1.17
N PHE A 41 7.25 4.04 0.69
CA PHE A 41 7.39 3.27 -0.54
C PHE A 41 6.80 4.02 -1.72
N VAL A 42 7.55 4.10 -2.83
CA VAL A 42 7.11 4.78 -4.06
C VAL A 42 6.78 3.74 -5.12
N THR A 43 5.53 3.72 -5.57
CA THR A 43 5.04 2.83 -6.63
C THR A 43 5.44 3.33 -8.03
N ASP A 44 5.35 2.46 -9.04
CA ASP A 44 5.70 2.80 -10.44
C ASP A 44 4.86 3.96 -11.02
N ASP A 45 3.64 4.16 -10.52
CA ASP A 45 2.76 5.29 -10.88
C ASP A 45 3.07 6.59 -10.09
N GLY A 46 4.13 6.58 -9.27
CA GLY A 46 4.65 7.76 -8.58
C GLY A 46 3.95 8.09 -7.26
N ALA A 47 3.15 7.17 -6.71
CA ALA A 47 2.48 7.41 -5.44
C ALA A 47 3.38 7.10 -4.23
N GLU A 48 3.39 8.01 -3.26
CA GLU A 48 3.97 7.79 -1.94
C GLU A 48 2.99 6.99 -1.07
N THR A 49 3.44 5.84 -0.57
CA THR A 49 2.61 4.84 0.11
C THR A 49 3.32 4.23 1.31
N ASP A 50 2.56 3.50 2.14
CA ASP A 50 3.12 2.76 3.28
C ASP A 50 4.10 1.67 2.82
N LEU A 51 5.16 1.44 3.61
CA LEU A 51 6.20 0.44 3.31
C LEU A 51 5.67 -0.98 3.08
N ASP A 52 4.49 -1.31 3.61
CA ASP A 52 3.86 -2.61 3.39
C ASP A 52 3.56 -2.89 1.91
N LEU A 53 3.34 -1.87 1.07
CA LEU A 53 3.18 -2.09 -0.37
C LEU A 53 4.46 -2.65 -1.01
N GLY A 54 5.63 -2.15 -0.60
CA GLY A 54 6.91 -2.71 -1.03
C GLY A 54 7.13 -4.14 -0.55
N HIS A 55 6.58 -4.53 0.61
CA HIS A 55 6.55 -5.95 1.02
C HIS A 55 5.62 -6.77 0.12
N TYR A 56 4.48 -6.21 -0.27
CA TYR A 56 3.52 -6.93 -1.11
C TYR A 56 4.12 -7.19 -2.49
N GLU A 57 4.60 -6.16 -3.18
CA GLU A 57 5.21 -6.29 -4.51
C GLU A 57 6.31 -7.34 -4.55
N ARG A 58 7.26 -7.29 -3.59
CA ARG A 58 8.36 -8.25 -3.50
C ARG A 58 7.91 -9.70 -3.29
N PHE A 59 6.79 -9.91 -2.59
CA PHE A 59 6.29 -11.26 -2.32
C PHE A 59 5.47 -11.81 -3.47
N ILE A 60 4.55 -11.03 -4.03
CA ILE A 60 3.64 -11.49 -5.09
C ILE A 60 4.22 -11.32 -6.50
N ASP A 61 5.34 -10.61 -6.65
CA ASP A 61 6.03 -10.34 -7.91
C ASP A 61 5.14 -9.61 -8.93
N GLU A 62 4.44 -8.58 -8.45
CA GLU A 62 3.52 -7.74 -9.23
C GLU A 62 3.61 -6.30 -8.73
N SER A 63 3.65 -5.34 -9.66
CA SER A 63 3.57 -3.90 -9.31
C SER A 63 2.18 -3.55 -8.79
N LEU A 64 2.15 -2.78 -7.70
CA LEU A 64 0.96 -2.16 -7.13
C LEU A 64 0.92 -0.67 -7.52
N SER A 65 -0.20 -0.02 -7.21
CA SER A 65 -0.49 1.36 -7.61
C SER A 65 -0.97 2.18 -6.42
N GLN A 66 -1.17 3.49 -6.63
CA GLN A 66 -1.80 4.37 -5.67
C GLN A 66 -3.13 3.82 -5.12
N ALA A 67 -3.90 3.10 -5.94
CA ALA A 67 -5.18 2.52 -5.57
C ALA A 67 -5.07 1.39 -4.54
N ASN A 68 -3.87 0.83 -4.34
CA ASN A 68 -3.61 -0.26 -3.41
C ASN A 68 -3.30 0.22 -1.98
N ASN A 69 -3.20 1.54 -1.76
CA ASN A 69 -3.04 2.15 -0.44
C ASN A 69 -4.16 3.16 -0.18
N ILE A 70 -5.01 2.89 0.81
CA ILE A 70 -6.13 3.76 1.19
C ILE A 70 -5.94 4.19 2.63
N THR A 71 -5.82 5.50 2.85
CA THR A 71 -5.75 6.09 4.19
C THR A 71 -7.10 6.66 4.60
N THR A 72 -7.33 6.76 5.91
CA THR A 72 -8.52 7.45 6.44
C THR A 72 -8.54 8.91 5.99
N GLY A 73 -7.39 9.59 6.00
CA GLY A 73 -7.24 10.95 5.48
C GLY A 73 -7.72 11.12 4.03
N ARG A 74 -7.34 10.20 3.15
CA ARG A 74 -7.76 10.22 1.74
C ARG A 74 -9.26 10.05 1.56
N ILE A 75 -9.89 9.22 2.40
CA ILE A 75 -11.36 9.08 2.42
C ILE A 75 -12.04 10.35 2.93
N TYR A 76 -11.53 10.95 4.01
CA TYR A 76 -12.10 12.21 4.51
C TYR A 76 -11.99 13.34 3.47
N GLN A 77 -10.83 13.47 2.81
CA GLN A 77 -10.61 14.45 1.75
C GLN A 77 -11.53 14.23 0.54
N SER A 78 -11.87 12.98 0.21
CA SER A 78 -12.74 12.70 -0.95
C SER A 78 -14.23 12.93 -0.67
N VAL A 79 -14.64 12.92 0.60
CA VAL A 79 -16.04 13.05 1.01
C VAL A 79 -16.36 14.46 1.50
N ILE A 80 -15.43 15.12 2.20
CA ILE A 80 -15.64 16.48 2.72
C ILE A 80 -15.29 17.50 1.63
N PRO A 81 -16.27 18.29 1.14
CA PRO A 81 -16.05 19.31 0.13
C PRO A 81 -15.26 20.53 0.61
#